data_AF-A0ABD0YXV4-F1
#
_entry.id   AF-A0ABD0YXV4-F1
#
_cell.length_a   1.000
_cell.length_b   1.000
_cell.length_c   1.000
_cell.angle_alpha   90.00
_cell.angle_beta   90.00
_cell.angle_gamma   90.00
#
_symmetry.space_group_name_H-M   'P 1'
#
loop_
_entity.id
_entity.type
_entity.pdbx_description
1 polymer ?
#
loop_
_entity_poly.entity_id
_entity_poly.type
_entity_poly.pdbx_seq_one_letter_code
_entity_poly.pdbx_strand_id
1 'polypeptide(L)'
;MEKPVEQEQSGFRLPFVMKLFDRSVDLAQFSEQTPLYPICRAWIANQPHQMLTYNNFVKKRSQSPCPKEDPEPVVLGDNDSDICKDVYRLPLPNTPIYGNNKIRVPEITKYHSRFNKMDQDGIEPPTREQLLQDNLSHWTNVRQSWLDACAKNEARYKQSFRVLLAIFNK
;
A
#
# COMPACT_ATOMS: atom_id res chain seq x y z
N MET A 1 18.82 -29.34 -33.56
CA MET A 1 17.54 -28.87 -34.14
C MET A 1 17.09 -27.69 -33.31
N GLU A 2 17.47 -26.50 -33.72
CA GLU A 2 17.08 -25.24 -33.07
C GLU A 2 15.61 -24.95 -33.38
N LYS A 3 14.84 -24.58 -32.36
CA LYS A 3 13.47 -24.09 -32.53
C LYS A 3 13.52 -22.74 -33.24
N PRO A 4 12.70 -22.49 -34.27
CA PRO A 4 12.70 -21.20 -34.94
C PRO A 4 12.15 -20.12 -34.00
N VAL A 5 12.87 -19.00 -33.98
CA VAL A 5 12.53 -17.75 -33.31
C VAL A 5 11.30 -17.17 -33.99
N GLU A 6 10.19 -17.08 -33.26
CA GLU A 6 8.99 -16.37 -33.70
C GLU A 6 9.31 -14.87 -33.78
N GLN A 7 9.49 -14.39 -35.00
CA GLN A 7 9.64 -12.97 -35.30
C GLN A 7 8.30 -12.29 -35.02
N GLU A 8 8.27 -11.38 -34.03
CA GLU A 8 7.15 -10.45 -33.82
C GLU A 8 6.97 -9.59 -35.08
N GLN A 9 6.13 -10.08 -35.99
CA GLN A 9 5.58 -9.25 -37.04
C GLN A 9 4.80 -8.14 -36.34
N SER A 10 5.27 -6.89 -36.47
CA SER A 10 4.50 -5.69 -36.19
C SER A 10 3.37 -5.59 -37.23
N GLY A 11 2.42 -6.53 -37.13
CA GLY A 11 1.26 -6.63 -37.98
C GLY A 11 0.28 -5.55 -37.62
N PHE A 12 -0.28 -4.91 -38.63
CA PHE A 12 -1.51 -4.13 -38.51
C PHE A 12 -2.53 -4.98 -37.74
N ARG A 13 -2.78 -4.63 -36.48
CA ARG A 13 -3.82 -5.28 -35.69
C ARG A 13 -5.16 -4.76 -36.19
N LEU A 14 -5.90 -5.63 -36.87
CA LEU A 14 -7.28 -5.32 -37.26
C LEU A 14 -8.11 -5.08 -35.99
N PRO A 15 -9.00 -4.08 -35.97
CA PRO A 15 -9.81 -3.78 -34.80
C PRO A 15 -10.74 -4.97 -34.50
N PHE A 16 -10.79 -5.39 -33.23
CA PHE A 16 -11.67 -6.44 -32.75
C PHE A 16 -12.59 -5.86 -31.68
N VAL A 17 -13.72 -5.31 -32.12
CA VAL A 17 -14.61 -4.52 -31.27
C VAL A 17 -15.72 -5.40 -30.69
N MET A 18 -15.83 -5.42 -29.36
CA MET A 18 -16.96 -6.00 -28.64
C MET A 18 -17.91 -4.89 -28.18
N LYS A 19 -19.22 -5.07 -28.36
CA LYS A 19 -20.26 -4.14 -27.90
C LYS A 19 -21.15 -4.81 -26.86
N LEU A 20 -21.32 -4.16 -25.70
CA LEU A 20 -22.21 -4.59 -24.62
C LEU A 20 -22.82 -3.36 -23.92
N PHE A 21 -24.15 -3.32 -23.80
CA PHE A 21 -24.93 -2.25 -23.15
C PHE A 21 -24.48 -0.82 -23.54
N ASP A 22 -24.67 -0.45 -24.81
CA ASP A 22 -24.32 0.86 -25.41
C ASP A 22 -22.86 1.32 -25.29
N ARG A 23 -21.97 0.44 -24.84
CA ARG A 23 -20.52 0.68 -24.77
C ARG A 23 -19.77 -0.30 -25.65
N SER A 24 -18.68 0.16 -26.25
CA SER A 24 -17.79 -0.67 -27.04
C SER A 24 -16.36 -0.65 -26.49
N VAL A 25 -15.67 -1.76 -26.65
CA VAL A 25 -14.25 -1.90 -26.33
C VAL A 25 -13.55 -2.59 -27.49
N ASP A 26 -12.49 -1.98 -27.99
CA ASP A 26 -11.59 -2.63 -28.94
C ASP A 26 -10.64 -3.54 -28.15
N LEU A 27 -10.71 -4.83 -28.42
CA LEU A 27 -9.90 -5.86 -27.79
C LEU A 27 -8.56 -6.06 -28.49
N ALA A 28 -8.40 -5.60 -29.74
CA ALA A 28 -7.16 -5.72 -30.49
C ALA A 28 -5.99 -4.95 -29.85
N GLN A 29 -6.30 -3.96 -29.01
CA GLN A 29 -5.31 -3.21 -28.22
C GLN A 29 -4.70 -4.01 -27.06
N PHE A 30 -5.29 -5.15 -26.69
CA PHE A 30 -4.80 -5.99 -25.60
C PHE A 30 -4.07 -7.23 -26.14
N SER A 31 -3.12 -7.74 -25.37
CA SER A 31 -2.53 -9.06 -25.61
C SER A 31 -3.31 -10.13 -24.85
N GLU A 32 -3.15 -11.41 -25.22
CA GLU A 32 -3.77 -12.53 -24.51
C GLU A 32 -3.31 -12.64 -23.04
N GLN A 33 -2.14 -12.08 -22.72
CA GLN A 33 -1.58 -12.03 -21.36
C GLN A 33 -2.09 -10.82 -20.55
N THR A 34 -2.93 -9.98 -21.15
CA THR A 34 -3.50 -8.82 -20.46
C THR A 34 -4.53 -9.28 -19.43
N PRO A 35 -4.40 -8.91 -18.15
CA PRO A 35 -5.38 -9.28 -17.13
C PRO A 35 -6.74 -8.64 -17.41
N LEU A 36 -7.80 -9.23 -16.86
CA LEU A 36 -9.18 -8.80 -17.11
C LEU A 36 -9.46 -7.34 -16.67
N TYR A 37 -8.82 -6.87 -15.60
CA TYR A 37 -9.12 -5.56 -15.02
C TYR A 37 -8.88 -4.37 -15.98
N PRO A 38 -7.72 -4.23 -16.67
CA PRO A 38 -7.52 -3.25 -17.73
C PRO A 38 -8.61 -3.25 -18.81
N ILE A 39 -9.07 -4.43 -19.22
CA ILE A 39 -10.10 -4.61 -20.24
C ILE A 39 -11.45 -4.08 -19.73
N CYS A 40 -11.84 -4.45 -18.51
CA CYS A 40 -13.05 -3.91 -17.86
C CYS A 40 -13.00 -2.39 -17.69
N ARG A 41 -11.83 -1.84 -17.33
CA ARG A 41 -11.64 -0.38 -17.19
C ARG A 41 -11.77 0.35 -18.51
N ALA A 42 -11.24 -0.21 -19.60
CA ALA A 42 -11.40 0.32 -20.95
C ALA A 42 -12.87 0.34 -21.39
N TRP A 43 -13.60 -0.74 -21.10
CA TRP A 43 -15.03 -0.84 -21.41
C TRP A 43 -15.86 0.20 -20.65
N ILE A 44 -15.61 0.39 -19.35
CA ILE A 44 -16.28 1.43 -18.55
C ILE A 44 -15.96 2.83 -19.10
N ALA A 45 -14.73 3.07 -19.54
CA ALA A 45 -14.29 4.35 -20.08
C ALA A 45 -14.93 4.70 -21.43
N ASN A 46 -15.27 3.69 -22.25
CA ASN A 46 -15.92 3.85 -23.56
C ASN A 46 -15.20 4.84 -24.50
N GLN A 47 -13.86 4.76 -24.53
CA GLN A 47 -13.01 5.67 -25.30
C GLN A 47 -12.26 4.90 -26.39
N PRO A 48 -12.85 4.73 -27.59
CA PRO A 48 -12.32 3.86 -28.64
C PRO A 48 -10.99 4.34 -29.25
N HIS A 49 -10.65 5.63 -29.12
CA HIS A 49 -9.42 6.20 -29.68
C HIS A 49 -8.25 6.27 -28.67
N GLN A 50 -8.47 5.85 -27.42
CA GLN A 50 -7.37 5.80 -26.45
C GLN A 50 -6.65 4.47 -26.56
N MET A 51 -5.39 4.51 -26.96
CA MET A 51 -4.49 3.35 -26.94
C MET A 51 -4.15 3.02 -25.48
N LEU A 52 -4.91 2.07 -24.91
CA LEU A 52 -4.78 1.67 -23.51
C LEU A 52 -3.78 0.52 -23.37
N THR A 53 -2.49 0.82 -23.49
CA THR A 53 -1.44 -0.13 -23.08
C THR A 53 -1.48 -0.32 -21.57
N TYR A 54 -1.14 -1.51 -21.06
CA TYR A 54 -1.02 -1.81 -19.62
C TYR A 54 -0.24 -0.72 -18.85
N ASN A 55 0.81 -0.16 -19.47
CA ASN A 55 1.63 0.92 -18.91
C ASN A 55 0.90 2.27 -18.75
N ASN A 56 -0.17 2.53 -19.51
CA ASN A 56 -0.93 3.80 -19.44
C ASN A 56 -1.92 3.86 -18.26
N PHE A 57 -2.37 2.71 -17.73
CA PHE A 57 -3.18 2.68 -16.50
C PHE A 57 -2.36 2.99 -15.25
N VAL A 58 -1.06 2.66 -15.30
CA VAL A 58 -0.09 3.02 -14.28
C VAL A 58 0.74 4.18 -14.82
N LYS A 59 0.11 5.34 -15.06
CA LYS A 59 0.88 6.59 -15.12
C LYS A 59 1.60 6.70 -13.78
N LYS A 60 2.86 6.25 -13.73
CA LYS A 60 3.77 6.57 -12.64
C LYS A 60 3.71 8.08 -12.55
N ARG A 61 3.14 8.61 -11.46
CA ARG A 61 3.18 10.04 -11.17
C ARG A 61 4.63 10.46 -11.37
N SER A 62 4.86 11.48 -12.19
CA SER A 62 6.17 12.14 -12.23
C SER A 62 6.52 12.44 -10.78
N GLN A 63 7.66 11.91 -10.32
CA GLN A 63 8.12 12.18 -8.97
C GLN A 63 8.21 13.70 -8.83
N SER A 64 7.63 14.25 -7.76
CA SER A 64 7.79 15.67 -7.47
C SER A 64 9.29 15.99 -7.46
N PRO A 65 9.72 17.14 -8.02
CA PRO A 65 11.12 17.54 -7.99
C PRO A 65 11.64 17.46 -6.56
N CYS A 66 12.60 16.58 -6.30
CA CYS A 66 13.24 16.49 -4.99
C CYS A 66 14.26 17.63 -4.92
N PRO A 67 14.23 18.51 -3.89
CA PRO A 67 15.29 19.48 -3.68
C PRO A 67 16.65 18.77 -3.60
N LYS A 68 17.62 19.26 -4.39
CA LYS A 68 19.00 18.75 -4.41
C LYS A 68 19.80 19.34 -3.26
N GLU A 69 19.63 18.82 -2.05
CA GLU A 69 20.57 19.02 -0.95
C GLU A 69 20.55 17.74 -0.13
N ASP A 70 21.63 16.96 -0.19
CA ASP A 70 21.87 15.93 0.81
C ASP A 70 22.05 16.65 2.15
N PRO A 71 21.13 16.49 3.13
CA PRO A 71 21.23 17.24 4.36
C PRO A 71 22.26 16.55 5.26
N GLU A 72 23.26 17.32 5.70
CA GLU A 72 23.98 16.97 6.92
C GLU A 72 22.96 16.77 8.06
N PRO A 73 23.11 15.71 8.88
CA PRO A 73 22.22 15.51 10.02
C PRO A 73 22.27 16.73 10.92
N VAL A 74 21.11 17.33 11.20
CA VAL A 74 20.99 18.43 12.16
C VAL A 74 21.48 17.93 13.52
N VAL A 75 22.70 18.31 13.91
CA VAL A 75 23.27 18.00 15.22
C VAL A 75 22.56 18.90 16.23
N LEU A 76 21.52 18.37 16.86
CA LEU A 76 20.81 19.06 17.92
C LEU A 76 21.67 18.99 19.19
N GLY A 77 22.04 20.16 19.73
CA GLY A 77 22.68 20.25 21.04
C GLY A 77 21.76 19.72 22.15
N ASP A 78 22.35 19.27 23.26
CA ASP A 78 21.58 18.66 24.36
C ASP A 78 20.67 19.64 25.12
N ASN A 79 20.88 20.95 24.96
CA ASN A 79 20.15 22.00 25.67
C ASN A 79 18.97 22.55 24.86
N ASP A 80 17.77 22.58 25.46
CA ASP A 80 16.53 23.05 24.84
C ASP A 80 16.58 24.51 24.34
N SER A 81 17.41 25.35 24.98
CA SER A 81 17.62 26.76 24.61
C SER A 81 18.31 26.94 23.26
N ASP A 82 19.18 26.01 22.86
CA ASP A 82 19.88 26.04 21.56
C ASP A 82 19.08 25.33 20.46
N ILE A 83 18.20 24.40 20.82
CA ILE A 83 17.28 23.73 19.88
C ILE A 83 16.30 24.72 19.23
N CYS A 84 15.95 25.80 19.91
CA CYS A 84 14.93 26.74 19.45
C CYS A 84 15.45 27.90 18.58
N LYS A 85 16.73 27.90 18.18
CA LYS A 85 17.27 28.88 17.24
C LYS A 85 17.15 28.34 15.81
N ASP A 86 16.40 29.05 14.97
CA ASP A 86 16.35 28.87 13.51
C ASP A 86 16.15 27.43 13.01
N VAL A 87 15.07 26.78 13.46
CA VAL A 87 14.67 25.44 12.99
C VAL A 87 13.94 25.54 11.64
N TYR A 88 14.66 25.32 10.54
CA TYR A 88 14.07 25.30 9.19
C TYR A 88 13.59 23.91 8.74
N ARG A 89 14.09 22.84 9.37
CA ARG A 89 13.72 21.44 9.07
C ARG A 89 13.72 20.60 10.35
N LEU A 90 12.78 19.66 10.45
CA LEU A 90 12.76 18.68 11.53
C LEU A 90 13.84 17.62 11.33
N PRO A 91 14.40 17.06 12.43
CA PRO A 91 15.39 15.99 12.36
C PRO A 91 14.79 14.74 11.70
N LEU A 92 15.66 13.99 11.03
CA LEU A 92 15.33 12.70 10.43
C LEU A 92 14.88 11.70 11.50
N PRO A 93 14.01 10.73 11.17
CA PRO A 93 13.61 9.70 12.12
C PRO A 93 14.81 8.85 12.56
N ASN A 94 14.91 8.55 13.85
CA ASN A 94 16.06 7.83 14.44
C ASN A 94 16.24 6.42 13.87
N THR A 95 15.15 5.76 13.46
CA THR A 95 15.20 4.47 12.78
C THR A 95 14.83 4.65 11.32
N PRO A 96 15.78 4.50 10.39
CA PRO A 96 15.45 4.54 8.97
C PRO A 96 14.63 3.31 8.57
N ILE A 97 13.60 3.50 7.74
CA ILE A 97 12.86 2.39 7.14
C ILE A 97 13.66 1.95 5.92
N TYR A 98 14.54 0.97 6.08
CA TYR A 98 15.20 0.31 4.95
C TYR A 98 14.50 -1.02 4.64
N GLY A 99 14.29 -1.30 3.36
CA GLY A 99 13.73 -2.56 2.87
C GLY A 99 12.24 -2.79 3.19
N ASN A 100 11.86 -4.06 3.39
CA ASN A 100 10.47 -4.50 3.60
C ASN A 100 9.93 -4.30 5.03
N ASN A 101 10.66 -3.61 5.91
CA ASN A 101 10.27 -3.39 7.31
C ASN A 101 9.10 -2.39 7.41
N LYS A 102 7.87 -2.91 7.35
CA LYS A 102 6.63 -2.13 7.49
C LYS A 102 6.35 -1.75 8.94
N ILE A 103 7.19 -0.92 9.56
CA ILE A 103 7.02 -0.51 10.98
C ILE A 103 5.65 0.16 11.23
N ARG A 104 5.05 0.77 10.21
CA ARG A 104 3.73 1.44 10.28
C ARG A 104 2.54 0.48 10.33
N VAL A 105 2.70 -0.75 9.88
CA VAL A 105 1.61 -1.71 9.76
C VAL A 105 1.99 -2.93 10.57
N PRO A 106 1.23 -3.30 11.61
CA PRO A 106 1.53 -4.48 12.39
C PRO A 106 1.50 -5.73 11.50
N GLU A 107 2.17 -6.78 11.96
CA GLU A 107 2.01 -8.10 11.35
C GLU A 107 0.56 -8.56 11.48
N ILE A 108 0.09 -9.25 10.44
CA ILE A 108 -1.28 -9.77 10.38
C ILE A 108 -1.46 -10.75 11.55
N THR A 109 -2.32 -10.38 12.50
CA THR A 109 -2.69 -11.27 13.60
C THR A 109 -3.47 -12.44 13.04
N LYS A 110 -2.89 -13.64 13.06
CA LYS A 110 -3.56 -14.84 12.55
C LYS A 110 -4.74 -15.19 13.45
N TYR A 111 -5.96 -15.13 12.91
CA TYR A 111 -7.14 -15.57 13.64
C TYR A 111 -7.26 -17.10 13.58
N HIS A 112 -7.12 -17.74 14.73
CA HIS A 112 -7.41 -19.17 14.89
C HIS A 112 -8.61 -19.29 15.81
N SER A 113 -9.82 -19.19 15.26
CA SER A 113 -11.00 -19.46 16.06
C SER A 113 -10.97 -20.92 16.54
N ARG A 114 -11.29 -21.10 17.81
CA ARG A 114 -11.55 -22.42 18.41
C ARG A 114 -12.76 -23.11 17.78
N PHE A 115 -13.51 -22.37 16.97
CA PHE A 115 -14.76 -22.73 16.36
C PHE A 115 -14.67 -22.83 14.84
N ASN A 116 -13.48 -23.09 14.30
CA ASN A 116 -13.27 -23.27 12.86
C ASN A 116 -13.77 -24.63 12.31
N LYS A 117 -14.28 -25.53 13.17
CA LYS A 117 -14.70 -26.90 12.82
C LYS A 117 -16.18 -27.18 13.13
N MET A 118 -17.02 -26.15 13.18
CA MET A 118 -18.42 -26.30 13.58
C MET A 118 -19.32 -27.00 12.57
N ASP A 119 -18.80 -27.22 11.37
CA ASP A 119 -19.50 -27.93 10.30
C ASP A 119 -19.25 -29.45 10.35
N GLN A 120 -18.56 -29.98 11.36
CA GLN A 120 -18.28 -31.41 11.50
C GLN A 120 -19.42 -32.14 12.24
N ASP A 121 -19.84 -33.27 11.67
CA ASP A 121 -20.89 -34.11 12.25
C ASP A 121 -20.52 -34.59 13.66
N GLY A 122 -21.45 -34.42 14.60
CA GLY A 122 -21.29 -34.85 16.00
C GLY A 122 -20.67 -33.80 16.94
N ILE A 123 -20.34 -32.61 16.45
CA ILE A 123 -19.92 -31.48 17.30
C ILE A 123 -21.14 -30.59 17.58
N GLU A 124 -21.41 -30.35 18.87
CA GLU A 124 -22.46 -29.40 19.25
C GLU A 124 -22.03 -27.97 18.87
N PRO A 125 -22.89 -27.20 18.19
CA PRO A 125 -22.54 -25.85 17.78
C PRO A 125 -22.29 -24.95 19.00
N PRO A 126 -21.31 -24.04 18.92
CA PRO A 126 -20.95 -23.17 20.02
C PRO A 126 -22.09 -22.18 20.25
N THR A 127 -22.31 -21.81 21.50
CA THR A 127 -23.31 -20.80 21.79
C THR A 127 -22.90 -19.44 21.24
N ARG A 128 -23.89 -18.57 21.04
CA ARG A 128 -23.65 -17.19 20.59
C ARG A 128 -22.65 -16.46 21.48
N GLU A 129 -22.77 -16.63 22.80
CA GLU A 129 -21.91 -15.98 23.79
C GLU A 129 -20.46 -16.45 23.66
N GLN A 130 -20.26 -17.75 23.40
CA GLN A 130 -18.93 -18.31 23.19
C GLN A 130 -18.27 -17.75 21.94
N LEU A 131 -18.99 -17.68 20.81
CA LEU A 131 -18.54 -17.08 19.57
C LEU A 131 -18.19 -15.60 19.74
N LEU A 132 -19.04 -14.85 20.44
CA LEU A 132 -18.79 -13.43 20.70
C LEU A 132 -17.53 -13.22 21.53
N GLN A 133 -17.32 -14.02 22.58
CA GLN A 133 -16.14 -13.90 23.43
C GLN A 133 -14.85 -14.19 22.66
N ASP A 134 -14.85 -15.22 21.81
CA ASP A 134 -13.70 -15.58 20.96
C ASP A 134 -13.35 -14.44 19.98
N ASN A 135 -14.35 -13.93 19.26
CA ASN A 135 -14.17 -12.80 18.35
C ASN A 135 -13.68 -11.55 19.08
N LEU A 136 -14.28 -11.23 20.23
CA LEU A 136 -13.91 -10.05 21.03
C LEU A 136 -12.45 -10.13 21.46
N SER A 137 -12.00 -11.31 21.91
CA SER A 137 -10.59 -11.53 22.27
C SER A 137 -9.65 -11.28 21.07
N HIS A 138 -10.00 -11.79 19.88
CA HIS A 138 -9.20 -11.60 18.69
C HIS A 138 -9.12 -10.14 18.26
N TRP A 139 -10.27 -9.46 18.18
CA TRP A 139 -10.33 -8.05 17.78
C TRP A 139 -9.64 -7.13 18.81
N THR A 140 -9.66 -7.50 20.09
CA THR A 140 -8.87 -6.82 21.12
C THR A 140 -7.38 -6.93 20.83
N ASN A 141 -6.89 -8.13 20.52
CA ASN A 141 -5.49 -8.37 20.18
C ASN A 141 -5.07 -7.64 18.89
N VAL A 142 -5.93 -7.65 17.86
CA VAL A 142 -5.71 -6.89 16.63
C VAL A 142 -5.55 -5.41 16.96
N ARG A 143 -6.50 -4.85 17.73
CA ARG A 143 -6.44 -3.43 18.14
C ARG A 143 -5.15 -3.11 18.89
N GLN A 144 -4.73 -3.95 19.84
CA GLN A 144 -3.50 -3.73 20.58
C GLN A 144 -2.26 -3.77 19.67
N SER A 145 -2.21 -4.73 18.74
CA SER A 145 -1.11 -4.80 17.75
C SER A 145 -0.99 -3.51 16.92
N TRP A 146 -2.12 -2.91 16.53
CA TRP A 146 -2.15 -1.61 15.86
C TRP A 146 -1.68 -0.46 16.75
N LEU A 147 -2.09 -0.43 18.02
CA LEU A 147 -1.62 0.57 18.98
C LEU A 147 -0.11 0.47 19.20
N ASP A 148 0.41 -0.74 19.35
CA ASP A 148 1.85 -0.99 19.51
C ASP A 148 2.64 -0.57 18.27
N ALA A 149 2.14 -0.87 17.07
CA ALA A 149 2.77 -0.44 15.82
C ALA A 149 2.74 1.10 15.68
N CYS A 150 1.64 1.74 16.09
CA CYS A 150 1.53 3.19 16.13
C CYS A 150 2.57 3.81 17.07
N ALA A 151 2.64 3.32 18.31
CA ALA A 151 3.60 3.78 19.31
C ALA A 151 5.05 3.59 18.85
N LYS A 152 5.38 2.42 18.25
CA LYS A 152 6.71 2.16 17.67
C LYS A 152 7.03 3.11 16.52
N ASN A 153 6.06 3.43 15.67
CA ASN A 153 6.27 4.37 14.57
C ASN A 153 6.44 5.81 15.08
N GLU A 154 5.69 6.24 16.09
CA GLU A 154 5.80 7.57 16.71
C GLU A 154 7.13 7.76 17.44
N ALA A 155 7.61 6.75 18.15
CA ALA A 155 8.89 6.78 18.87
C ALA A 155 10.08 7.15 17.96
N ARG A 156 9.98 6.92 16.65
CA ARG A 156 11.00 7.27 15.65
C ARG A 156 11.20 8.79 15.52
N TYR A 157 10.16 9.55 15.83
CA TYR A 157 10.13 11.01 15.74
C TYR A 157 10.36 11.67 17.10
N LYS A 158 10.88 10.93 18.09
CA LYS A 158 11.16 11.46 19.45
C LYS A 158 11.95 12.77 19.41
N GLN A 159 12.97 12.84 18.55
CA GLN A 159 13.80 14.04 18.45
C GLN A 159 13.02 15.21 17.81
N SER A 160 12.21 14.94 16.78
CA SER A 160 11.33 15.95 16.18
C SER A 160 10.31 16.47 17.21
N PHE A 161 9.77 15.59 18.07
CA PHE A 161 8.85 15.96 19.12
C PHE A 161 9.51 16.84 20.19
N ARG A 162 10.77 16.57 20.55
CA ARG A 162 11.55 17.46 21.43
C ARG A 162 11.69 18.87 20.85
N VAL A 163 12.00 18.97 19.56
CA VAL A 163 12.11 20.26 18.87
C VAL A 163 10.77 21.01 18.90
N LEU A 164 9.67 20.33 18.59
CA LEU A 164 8.32 20.94 18.62
C LEU A 164 7.92 21.38 20.03
N LEU A 165 8.20 20.58 21.05
CA LEU A 165 7.97 20.95 22.45
C LEU A 165 8.80 22.16 22.88
N ALA A 166 10.07 22.22 22.49
CA ALA A 166 10.95 23.36 22.79
C ALA A 166 10.46 24.65 22.12
N ILE A 167 9.93 24.57 20.89
CA ILE A 167 9.31 25.71 20.19
C ILE A 167 8.00 26.13 20.87
N PHE A 168 7.16 25.17 21.27
CA PHE A 168 5.84 25.45 21.85
C PHE A 168 5.91 26.02 23.27
N ASN A 169 6.84 25.53 24.09
CA ASN A 169 6.99 25.93 25.50
C ASN A 169 7.81 27.22 25.69
N LYS A 170 8.15 27.90 24.60
CA LYS A 170 8.84 29.19 24.60
C LYS A 170 7.83 30.33 24.61
#